data_AF-A0A2V8XPI9-F1
#
_entry.id   AF-A0A2V8XPI9-F1
#
_cell.length_a   1.000
_cell.length_b   1.000
_cell.length_c   1.000
_cell.angle_alpha   90.00
_cell.angle_beta   90.00
_cell.angle_gamma   90.00
#
_symmetry.space_group_name_H-M   'P 1'
#
loop_
_entity.id
_entity.type
_entity.pdbx_description
1 polymer ?
#
loop_
_entity_poly.entity_id
_entity_poly.type
_entity_poly.pdbx_seq_one_letter_code
_entity_poly.pdbx_strand_id
1 'polypeptide(L)'
;MISLQASYYRARYYDQNIGRFVSEDPIGFDRGTNFYAYVASDPLDWFDPDGMRQRRKPTPPSPPLPISQITQLVAENNKSGQSDQLIICLIYKESSFYPKGKNPTSSARGLMGVTNRAARSLKVDPRNLSDPATNIRTGCRYLHRRIDWSEPFGSEGSVWEGLFKYGTHTEDYPDSLLECEECMKANPTCSDCQMKQCLMPFHGGH
;
A
#
# COMPACT_ATOMS: atom_id res chain seq x y z
N MET A 1 -28.31 -35.37 -21.77
CA MET A 1 -26.87 -35.65 -21.72
C MET A 1 -26.21 -34.55 -20.91
N ILE A 2 -25.79 -34.85 -19.67
CA ILE A 2 -25.03 -33.91 -18.84
C ILE A 2 -23.58 -33.99 -19.32
N SER A 3 -23.04 -32.89 -19.83
CA SER A 3 -21.65 -32.82 -20.30
C SER A 3 -20.72 -32.73 -19.07
N LEU A 4 -19.96 -33.79 -18.80
CA LEU A 4 -18.90 -33.78 -17.78
C LEU A 4 -17.68 -33.04 -18.36
N GLN A 5 -17.53 -31.75 -18.06
CA GLN A 5 -16.29 -31.02 -18.36
C GLN A 5 -15.27 -31.26 -17.24
N ALA A 6 -14.61 -32.42 -17.27
CA ALA A 6 -13.46 -32.68 -16.42
C ALA A 6 -12.22 -31.99 -17.02
N SER A 7 -11.63 -31.07 -16.26
CA SER A 7 -10.37 -30.41 -16.64
C SER A 7 -9.17 -31.25 -16.19
N TYR A 8 -8.23 -31.49 -17.10
CA TYR A 8 -7.04 -32.29 -16.81
C TYR A 8 -5.94 -31.42 -16.17
N TYR A 9 -5.74 -31.56 -14.85
CA TYR A 9 -4.70 -30.89 -14.07
C TYR A 9 -3.44 -31.76 -13.96
N ARG A 10 -2.97 -32.29 -15.09
CA ARG A 10 -1.79 -33.16 -15.24
C ARG A 10 -1.79 -34.46 -14.42
N ALA A 11 -1.90 -34.40 -13.10
CA ALA A 11 -1.93 -35.55 -12.22
C ALA A 11 -3.35 -36.04 -11.90
N ARG A 12 -4.36 -35.16 -12.00
CA ARG A 12 -5.74 -35.46 -11.61
C ARG A 12 -6.77 -34.80 -12.52
N TYR A 13 -7.95 -35.42 -12.59
CA TYR A 13 -9.12 -34.85 -13.25
C TYR A 13 -9.92 -34.01 -12.24
N TYR A 14 -10.13 -32.73 -12.54
CA TYR A 14 -10.95 -31.82 -11.73
C TYR A 14 -12.32 -31.65 -12.39
N ASP A 15 -13.40 -31.89 -11.64
CA ASP A 15 -14.76 -31.62 -12.11
C ASP A 15 -15.22 -30.25 -11.59
N GLN A 16 -15.33 -29.32 -12.53
CA GLN A 16 -15.72 -27.94 -12.24
C GLN A 16 -17.17 -27.82 -11.75
N ASN A 17 -18.07 -28.74 -12.14
CA ASN A 17 -19.48 -28.68 -11.77
C ASN A 17 -19.71 -28.98 -10.28
N ILE A 18 -18.82 -29.76 -9.68
CA ILE A 18 -18.90 -30.21 -8.27
C ILE A 18 -17.79 -29.62 -7.40
N GLY A 19 -16.81 -28.91 -7.98
CA GLY A 19 -15.77 -28.20 -7.25
C GLY A 19 -14.71 -29.08 -6.58
N ARG A 20 -14.43 -30.28 -7.13
CA ARG A 20 -13.49 -31.25 -6.52
C ARG A 20 -12.79 -32.13 -7.54
N PHE A 21 -11.75 -32.85 -7.10
CA PHE A 21 -11.10 -33.86 -7.95
C PHE A 21 -11.96 -35.13 -8.05
N VAL A 22 -11.88 -35.77 -9.22
CA VAL A 22 -12.61 -37.01 -9.55
C VAL A 22 -11.83 -38.25 -9.11
N SER A 23 -10.53 -38.11 -8.89
CA SER A 23 -9.62 -39.16 -8.40
C SER A 23 -9.04 -38.79 -7.03
N GLU A 24 -8.80 -39.81 -6.20
CA GLU A 24 -8.13 -39.65 -4.90
C GLU A 24 -6.73 -39.04 -5.04
N ASP A 25 -6.30 -38.31 -4.02
CA ASP A 25 -4.98 -37.70 -3.97
C ASP A 25 -3.87 -38.75 -3.76
N PRO A 26 -2.87 -38.86 -4.66
CA PRO A 26 -1.77 -39.80 -4.50
C PRO A 26 -0.90 -39.57 -3.25
N ILE A 27 -0.95 -38.38 -2.65
CA ILE A 27 -0.22 -38.01 -1.43
C ILE A 27 -0.91 -38.58 -0.17
N GLY A 28 -2.13 -39.08 -0.28
CA GLY A 28 -2.83 -39.76 0.82
C GLY A 28 -3.08 -38.83 2.01
N PHE A 29 -2.85 -39.34 3.22
CA PHE A 29 -3.19 -38.66 4.49
C PHE A 29 -2.45 -37.34 4.73
N ASP A 30 -1.32 -37.11 4.05
CA ASP A 30 -0.54 -35.87 4.19
C ASP A 30 -1.29 -34.64 3.65
N ARG A 31 -2.39 -34.83 2.89
CA ARG A 31 -3.30 -33.76 2.45
C ARG A 31 -4.54 -33.56 3.31
N GLY A 32 -4.72 -34.34 4.36
CA GLY A 32 -5.89 -34.28 5.25
C GLY A 32 -6.92 -35.37 4.96
N THR A 33 -8.09 -35.25 5.60
CA THR A 33 -9.10 -36.33 5.67
C THR A 33 -10.01 -36.43 4.45
N ASN A 34 -9.92 -35.47 3.51
CA ASN A 34 -10.72 -35.46 2.28
C ASN A 34 -9.81 -35.59 1.05
N PHE A 35 -9.68 -36.82 0.56
CA PHE A 35 -8.82 -37.17 -0.59
C PHE A 35 -9.29 -36.59 -1.93
N TYR A 36 -10.48 -36.00 -1.97
CA TYR A 36 -11.06 -35.40 -3.18
C TYR A 36 -11.05 -33.87 -3.15
N ALA A 37 -10.69 -33.25 -2.02
CA ALA A 37 -10.77 -31.80 -1.85
C ALA A 37 -9.84 -31.05 -2.85
N TYR A 38 -10.42 -30.10 -3.57
CA TYR A 38 -9.63 -29.10 -4.29
C TYR A 38 -9.23 -28.00 -3.31
N VAL A 39 -7.92 -27.79 -3.14
CA VAL A 39 -7.32 -26.71 -2.33
C VAL A 39 -7.95 -26.52 -0.93
N ALA A 40 -8.16 -27.61 -0.19
CA ALA A 40 -8.79 -27.60 1.13
C ALA A 40 -10.17 -26.90 1.18
N SER A 41 -10.89 -26.86 0.06
CA SER A 41 -12.15 -26.12 -0.12
C SER A 41 -12.02 -24.59 0.01
N ASP A 42 -10.81 -24.05 -0.16
CA ASP A 42 -10.52 -22.62 -0.18
C ASP A 42 -9.92 -22.17 -1.54
N PRO A 43 -10.72 -22.21 -2.61
CA PRO A 43 -10.29 -21.79 -3.95
C PRO A 43 -10.20 -20.27 -4.08
N LEU A 44 -10.50 -19.50 -3.04
CA LEU A 44 -10.32 -18.05 -3.04
C LEU A 44 -8.86 -17.71 -2.80
N ASP A 45 -8.24 -18.32 -1.78
CA ASP A 45 -6.86 -18.02 -1.39
C ASP A 45 -5.82 -18.97 -2.01
N TRP A 46 -6.25 -20.10 -2.59
CA TRP A 46 -5.35 -21.15 -3.05
C TRP A 46 -5.70 -21.65 -4.46
N PHE A 47 -4.70 -22.20 -5.14
CA PHE A 47 -4.83 -22.86 -6.44
C PHE A 47 -3.82 -24.03 -6.55
N ASP A 48 -4.14 -25.09 -7.29
CA ASP A 48 -3.27 -26.27 -7.43
C ASP A 48 -2.96 -26.52 -8.93
N PRO A 49 -1.93 -25.86 -9.49
CA PRO A 49 -1.69 -25.85 -10.94
C PRO A 49 -1.13 -27.16 -11.50
N ASP A 50 -0.59 -28.04 -10.65
CA ASP A 50 -0.04 -29.35 -11.05
C ASP A 50 -0.84 -30.54 -10.49
N GLY A 51 -1.89 -30.26 -9.70
CA GLY A 51 -2.70 -31.27 -9.05
C GLY A 51 -1.96 -32.00 -7.91
N MET A 52 -0.76 -31.56 -7.54
CA MET A 52 0.12 -32.22 -6.56
C MET A 52 0.37 -31.38 -5.31
N ARG A 53 0.32 -30.05 -5.39
CA ARG A 53 0.43 -29.18 -4.20
C ARG A 53 -0.41 -27.92 -4.35
N GLN A 54 -1.25 -27.64 -3.34
CA GLN A 54 -1.90 -26.33 -3.25
C GLN A 54 -0.86 -25.22 -3.06
N ARG A 55 -0.97 -24.18 -3.87
CA ARG A 55 -0.18 -22.95 -3.82
C ARG A 55 -1.08 -21.82 -3.38
N ARG A 56 -0.63 -20.99 -2.45
CA ARG A 56 -1.36 -19.77 -2.11
C ARG A 56 -1.32 -18.86 -3.32
N LYS A 57 -2.47 -18.31 -3.72
CA LYS A 57 -2.47 -17.22 -4.69
C LYS A 57 -1.63 -16.09 -4.11
N PRO A 58 -0.84 -15.39 -4.94
CA PRO A 58 -0.32 -14.10 -4.53
C PRO A 58 -1.53 -13.26 -4.09
N THR A 59 -1.58 -12.81 -2.84
CA THR A 59 -2.60 -11.83 -2.44
C THR A 59 -2.49 -10.67 -3.42
N PRO A 60 -3.57 -10.27 -4.12
CA PRO A 60 -3.53 -9.07 -4.91
C PRO A 60 -3.02 -7.93 -4.02
N PRO A 61 -2.21 -6.99 -4.55
CA PRO A 61 -1.80 -5.82 -3.77
C PRO A 61 -3.07 -5.22 -3.15
N SER A 62 -3.06 -5.03 -1.83
CA SER A 62 -4.21 -4.46 -1.13
C SER A 62 -4.63 -3.19 -1.88
N PRO A 63 -5.93 -3.02 -2.21
CA PRO A 63 -6.37 -1.87 -2.98
C PRO A 63 -5.99 -0.57 -2.25
N PRO A 64 -5.89 0.55 -2.98
CA PRO A 64 -5.66 1.84 -2.36
C PRO A 64 -6.79 2.13 -1.36
N LEU A 65 -6.46 2.73 -0.21
CA LEU A 65 -7.47 3.09 0.77
C LEU A 65 -8.37 4.21 0.21
N PRO A 66 -9.68 4.20 0.54
CA PRO A 66 -10.57 5.31 0.21
C PRO A 66 -10.07 6.61 0.84
N ILE A 67 -10.34 7.74 0.18
CA ILE A 67 -9.83 9.03 0.66
C ILE A 67 -10.39 9.42 2.01
N SER A 68 -11.65 9.06 2.30
CA SER A 68 -12.28 9.28 3.61
C SER A 68 -11.51 8.60 4.74
N GLN A 69 -11.01 7.39 4.49
CA GLN A 69 -10.17 6.67 5.44
C GLN A 69 -8.80 7.32 5.58
N ILE A 70 -8.20 7.78 4.48
CA ILE A 70 -6.93 8.53 4.51
C ILE A 70 -7.09 9.81 5.32
N THR A 71 -8.12 10.61 5.07
CA THR A 71 -8.40 11.85 5.82
C THR A 71 -8.54 11.58 7.31
N GLN A 72 -9.28 10.55 7.71
CA GLN A 72 -9.39 10.17 9.12
C GLN A 72 -8.04 9.77 9.72
N LEU A 73 -7.29 8.90 9.02
CA LEU A 73 -5.97 8.46 9.48
C LEU A 73 -5.00 9.63 9.63
N VAL A 74 -5.03 10.59 8.70
CA VAL A 74 -4.20 11.80 8.75
C VAL A 74 -4.62 12.67 9.93
N ALA A 75 -5.90 12.98 10.10
CA ALA A 75 -6.39 13.79 11.21
C ALA A 75 -5.97 13.22 12.59
N GLU A 76 -5.97 11.89 12.74
CA GLU A 76 -5.58 11.23 13.99
C GLU A 76 -4.05 11.15 14.20
N ASN A 77 -3.27 11.07 13.12
CA ASN A 77 -1.85 10.69 13.18
C ASN A 77 -0.88 11.77 12.66
N ASN A 78 -1.38 12.89 12.15
CA ASN A 78 -0.54 13.99 11.70
C ASN A 78 0.21 14.59 12.91
N LYS A 79 1.54 14.47 12.86
CA LYS A 79 2.51 15.01 13.84
C LYS A 79 3.61 15.80 13.15
N SER A 80 3.31 16.33 11.96
CA SER A 80 4.27 17.06 11.13
C SER A 80 4.35 18.55 11.47
N GLY A 81 3.29 19.11 12.05
CA GLY A 81 3.07 20.54 12.17
C GLY A 81 2.52 21.20 10.89
N GLN A 82 2.29 20.40 9.83
CA GLN A 82 1.75 20.85 8.55
C GLN A 82 0.26 20.54 8.44
N SER A 83 -0.40 21.12 7.43
CA SER A 83 -1.82 20.87 7.17
C SER A 83 -2.10 19.40 6.83
N ASP A 84 -3.31 18.95 7.13
CA ASP A 84 -3.75 17.60 6.74
C ASP A 84 -3.78 17.44 5.21
N GLN A 85 -4.12 18.50 4.48
CA GLN A 85 -4.13 18.53 3.01
C GLN A 85 -2.74 18.22 2.44
N LEU A 86 -1.67 18.85 2.96
CA LEU A 86 -0.31 18.57 2.52
C LEU A 86 0.09 17.10 2.77
N ILE A 87 -0.27 16.56 3.93
CA ILE A 87 0.03 15.17 4.26
C ILE A 87 -0.74 14.20 3.36
N ILE A 88 -1.98 14.50 3.00
CA ILE A 88 -2.76 13.70 2.04
C ILE A 88 -2.09 13.71 0.66
N CYS A 89 -1.68 14.88 0.16
CA CYS A 89 -0.94 15.02 -1.09
C CYS A 89 0.36 14.19 -1.09
N LEU A 90 1.12 14.28 0.00
CA LEU A 90 2.37 13.54 0.18
C LEU A 90 2.13 12.03 0.18
N ILE A 91 1.12 11.52 0.89
CA ILE A 91 0.78 10.10 0.88
C ILE A 91 0.45 9.62 -0.53
N TYR A 92 -0.31 10.41 -1.29
CA TYR A 92 -0.68 10.06 -2.65
C TYR A 92 0.56 10.01 -3.56
N LYS A 93 1.48 10.96 -3.45
CA LYS A 93 2.73 10.99 -4.22
C LYS A 93 3.61 9.77 -3.90
N GLU A 94 3.71 9.40 -2.62
CA GLU A 94 4.59 8.30 -2.18
C GLU A 94 4.04 6.90 -2.45
N SER A 95 2.72 6.74 -2.41
CA SER A 95 2.12 5.40 -2.40
C SER A 95 0.85 5.27 -3.22
N SER A 96 0.31 6.35 -3.79
CA SER A 96 -1.03 6.37 -4.41
C SER A 96 -2.11 5.74 -3.51
N PHE A 97 -2.01 6.00 -2.19
CA PHE A 97 -2.85 5.42 -1.13
C PHE A 97 -2.74 3.91 -0.91
N TYR A 98 -1.71 3.24 -1.43
CA TYR A 98 -1.46 1.82 -1.18
C TYR A 98 -0.76 1.62 0.18
N PRO A 99 -1.44 1.05 1.20
CA PRO A 99 -0.91 0.98 2.57
C PRO A 99 0.28 0.02 2.72
N LYS A 100 0.46 -0.87 1.75
CA LYS A 100 1.59 -1.80 1.66
C LYS A 100 2.47 -1.51 0.44
N GLY A 101 2.40 -0.29 -0.10
CA GLY A 101 3.29 0.18 -1.16
C GLY A 101 4.74 -0.03 -0.76
N LYS A 102 5.56 -0.50 -1.70
CA LYS A 102 6.99 -0.74 -1.51
C LYS A 102 7.72 -0.20 -2.72
N ASN A 103 8.80 0.52 -2.48
CA ASN A 103 9.69 0.93 -3.54
C ASN A 103 10.61 -0.27 -3.91
N PRO A 104 10.73 -0.66 -5.19
CA PRO A 104 11.59 -1.78 -5.59
C PRO A 104 13.09 -1.50 -5.41
N THR A 105 13.51 -0.23 -5.42
CA THR A 105 14.92 0.18 -5.34
C THR A 105 15.33 0.68 -3.95
N SER A 106 14.40 0.76 -2.99
CA SER A 106 14.69 1.28 -1.65
C SER A 106 13.92 0.57 -0.54
N SER A 107 14.24 0.89 0.71
CA SER A 107 13.50 0.38 1.87
C SER A 107 12.22 1.15 2.21
N ALA A 108 11.87 2.15 1.39
CA ALA A 108 10.67 2.97 1.53
C ALA A 108 9.41 2.11 1.39
N ARG A 109 8.47 2.29 2.32
CA ARG A 109 7.23 1.51 2.33
C ARG A 109 6.08 2.19 3.07
N GLY A 110 4.88 1.70 2.78
CA GLY A 110 3.62 2.16 3.34
C GLY A 110 3.21 3.53 2.81
N LEU A 111 2.19 4.11 3.43
CA LEU A 111 1.49 5.29 2.93
C LEU A 111 2.39 6.51 2.68
N MET A 112 3.37 6.76 3.55
CA MET A 112 4.27 7.91 3.44
C MET A 112 5.68 7.54 2.95
N GLY A 113 5.89 6.35 2.38
CA GLY A 113 7.21 5.99 1.82
C GLY A 113 8.34 5.91 2.87
N VAL A 114 8.03 5.60 4.13
CA VAL A 114 9.01 5.65 5.22
C VAL A 114 10.11 4.58 5.05
N THR A 115 11.38 5.01 5.04
CA THR A 115 12.53 4.11 4.96
C THR A 115 12.90 3.49 6.31
N ASN A 116 13.64 2.37 6.28
CA ASN A 116 14.19 1.77 7.50
C ASN A 116 15.08 2.74 8.29
N ARG A 117 15.84 3.58 7.59
CA ARG A 117 16.73 4.58 8.19
C ARG A 117 15.94 5.65 8.92
N ALA A 118 14.88 6.18 8.27
CA ALA A 118 13.99 7.17 8.87
C ALA A 118 13.32 6.63 10.14
N ALA A 119 12.71 5.44 10.07
CA ALA A 119 12.04 4.82 11.21
C ALA A 119 13.00 4.58 12.38
N ARG A 120 14.19 4.02 12.13
CA ARG A 120 15.21 3.81 13.17
C ARG A 120 15.69 5.11 13.79
N SER A 121 15.84 6.19 13.01
CA SER A 121 16.21 7.51 13.54
C SER A 121 15.18 8.06 14.53
N LEU A 122 13.93 7.59 14.45
CA LEU A 122 12.82 7.94 15.33
C LEU A 122 12.51 6.86 16.39
N LYS A 123 13.38 5.84 16.50
CA LYS A 123 13.23 4.67 17.38
C LYS A 123 11.93 3.88 17.15
N VAL A 124 11.47 3.84 15.90
CA VAL A 124 10.31 3.02 15.46
C VAL A 124 10.82 1.73 14.82
N ASP A 125 10.26 0.59 15.21
CA ASP A 125 10.55 -0.70 14.59
C ASP A 125 10.05 -0.72 13.14
N PRO A 126 10.93 -0.89 12.13
CA PRO A 126 10.50 -0.90 10.74
C PRO A 126 9.48 -2.00 10.42
N ARG A 127 9.39 -3.09 11.19
CA ARG A 127 8.39 -4.16 10.98
C ARG A 127 6.95 -3.66 11.10
N ASN A 128 6.74 -2.58 11.85
CA ASN A 128 5.40 -2.00 12.08
C ASN A 128 4.99 -1.01 10.98
N LEU A 129 5.84 -0.72 9.99
CA LEU A 129 5.53 0.27 8.94
C LEU A 129 4.47 -0.17 7.93
N SER A 130 4.01 -1.43 7.98
CA SER A 130 2.85 -1.88 7.21
C SER A 130 1.51 -1.47 7.84
N ASP A 131 1.51 -1.01 9.10
CA ASP A 131 0.35 -0.44 9.75
C ASP A 131 0.17 1.03 9.29
N PRO A 132 -0.98 1.41 8.70
CA PRO A 132 -1.22 2.76 8.16
C PRO A 132 -0.98 3.88 9.18
N ALA A 133 -1.54 3.75 10.39
CA ALA A 133 -1.43 4.77 11.43
C ALA A 133 0.02 4.96 11.89
N THR A 134 0.73 3.87 12.12
CA THR A 134 2.16 3.90 12.46
C THR A 134 2.99 4.49 11.33
N ASN A 135 2.69 4.16 10.08
CA ASN A 135 3.40 4.70 8.92
C ASN A 135 3.22 6.22 8.82
N ILE A 136 1.97 6.70 8.87
CA ILE A 136 1.65 8.14 8.82
C ILE A 136 2.31 8.89 9.97
N ARG A 137 2.14 8.41 11.20
CA ARG A 137 2.74 9.04 12.39
C ARG A 137 4.27 9.10 12.30
N THR A 138 4.90 8.06 11.76
CA THR A 138 6.37 8.02 11.61
C THR A 138 6.84 8.95 10.50
N GLY A 139 6.18 8.93 9.34
CA GLY A 139 6.48 9.84 8.22
C GLY A 139 6.29 11.30 8.61
N CYS A 140 5.20 11.64 9.29
CA CYS A 140 4.95 12.99 9.80
C CYS A 140 6.03 13.48 10.77
N ARG A 141 6.41 12.64 11.75
CA ARG A 141 7.52 12.98 12.68
C ARG A 141 8.86 13.12 11.96
N TYR A 142 9.07 12.34 10.90
CA TYR A 142 10.28 12.43 10.11
C TYR A 142 10.32 13.72 9.29
N LEU A 143 9.21 14.09 8.65
CA LEU A 143 9.04 15.36 7.94
C LEU A 143 9.24 16.55 8.87
N HIS A 144 8.60 16.55 10.05
CA HIS A 144 8.78 17.59 11.06
C HIS A 144 10.27 17.83 11.36
N ARG A 145 11.02 16.76 11.61
CA ARG A 145 12.46 16.82 11.86
C ARG A 145 13.25 17.32 10.65
N ARG A 146 12.81 17.02 9.41
CA ARG A 146 13.46 17.55 8.19
C ARG A 146 13.26 19.04 8.03
N ILE A 147 12.09 19.55 8.40
CA ILE A 147 11.77 20.97 8.42
C ILE A 147 12.55 21.66 9.53
N ASP A 148 12.52 21.16 10.76
CA ASP A 148 13.25 21.75 11.89
C ASP A 148 14.78 21.84 11.64
N TRP A 149 15.34 20.90 10.87
CA TRP A 149 16.76 20.90 10.49
C TRP A 149 17.06 21.56 9.14
N SER A 150 16.08 22.20 8.50
CA SER A 150 16.33 22.89 7.23
C SER A 150 17.04 24.23 7.39
N GLU A 151 17.01 24.82 8.59
CA GLU A 151 17.50 26.17 8.83
C GLU A 151 18.61 26.26 9.90
N PRO A 152 19.44 27.32 9.89
CA PRO A 152 20.38 27.63 10.96
C PRO A 152 19.67 27.88 12.30
N PHE A 153 20.40 27.71 13.40
CA PHE A 153 19.87 27.84 14.77
C PHE A 153 19.03 29.11 14.98
N GLY A 154 17.71 28.96 15.15
CA GLY A 154 16.81 30.02 15.59
C GLY A 154 15.84 30.58 14.54
N SER A 155 15.90 30.17 13.27
CA SER A 155 14.86 30.48 12.26
C SER A 155 13.84 29.35 12.12
N GLU A 156 12.59 29.70 11.75
CA GLU A 156 11.57 28.71 11.39
C GLU A 156 12.02 27.93 10.14
N GLY A 157 12.02 26.61 10.26
CA GLY A 157 12.38 25.70 9.17
C GLY A 157 11.55 25.91 7.90
N SER A 158 12.20 25.97 6.75
CA SER A 158 11.54 25.95 5.44
C SER A 158 10.83 24.61 5.19
N VAL A 159 9.51 24.66 4.99
CA VAL A 159 8.67 23.50 4.60
C VAL A 159 9.16 22.92 3.28
N TRP A 160 9.46 23.80 2.32
CA TRP A 160 9.95 23.44 1.00
C TRP A 160 11.23 22.58 1.09
N GLU A 161 12.21 23.05 1.87
CA GLU A 161 13.48 22.34 2.06
C GLU A 161 13.31 21.02 2.83
N GLY A 162 12.37 20.98 3.77
CA GLY A 162 11.99 19.76 4.47
C GLY A 162 11.39 18.70 3.53
N LEU A 163 10.50 19.10 2.62
CA LEU A 163 9.93 18.25 1.58
C LEU A 163 10.99 17.80 0.57
N PHE A 164 11.88 18.71 0.16
CA PHE A 164 12.98 18.42 -0.75
C PHE A 164 13.88 17.31 -0.18
N LYS A 165 14.17 17.38 1.13
CA LYS A 165 14.95 16.37 1.87
C LYS A 165 14.16 15.11 2.23
N TYR A 166 12.84 15.13 2.13
CA TYR A 166 11.97 13.99 2.40
C TYR A 166 11.88 13.05 1.18
N GLY A 167 11.67 13.61 0.00
CA GLY A 167 11.38 12.89 -1.24
C GLY A 167 12.59 12.61 -2.12
N THR A 168 12.47 12.95 -3.40
CA THR A 168 13.39 12.59 -4.48
C THR A 168 14.62 13.49 -4.62
N HIS A 169 14.72 14.57 -3.83
CA HIS A 169 15.73 15.62 -4.01
C HIS A 169 15.67 16.30 -5.39
N THR A 170 14.47 16.45 -5.93
CA THR A 170 14.20 17.19 -7.16
C THR A 170 13.36 18.42 -6.84
N GLU A 171 13.63 19.55 -7.50
CA GLU A 171 12.97 20.84 -7.21
C GLU A 171 11.44 20.79 -7.45
N ASP A 172 11.00 19.97 -8.40
CA ASP A 172 9.59 19.77 -8.72
C ASP A 172 8.80 19.04 -7.62
N TYR A 173 9.48 18.29 -6.75
CA TYR A 173 8.82 17.48 -5.73
C TYR A 173 8.11 18.34 -4.67
N PRO A 174 8.79 19.28 -3.97
CA PRO A 174 8.13 20.19 -3.04
C PRO A 174 7.06 21.06 -3.71
N ASP A 175 7.36 21.64 -4.88
CA ASP A 175 6.44 22.54 -5.59
C ASP A 175 5.12 21.83 -5.90
N SER A 176 5.19 20.61 -6.45
CA SER A 176 4.01 19.81 -6.76
C SER A 176 3.14 19.52 -5.53
N LEU A 177 3.74 19.36 -4.35
CA LEU A 177 3.01 19.10 -3.11
C LEU A 177 2.34 20.36 -2.54
N LEU A 178 3.01 21.51 -2.65
CA LEU A 178 2.46 22.79 -2.20
C LEU A 178 1.31 23.24 -3.11
N GLU A 179 1.45 23.09 -4.43
CA GLU A 179 0.35 23.32 -5.38
C GLU A 179 -0.86 22.40 -5.11
N CYS A 180 -0.60 21.12 -4.81
CA CYS A 180 -1.64 20.19 -4.40
C CYS A 180 -2.37 20.66 -3.14
N GLU A 181 -1.63 21.10 -2.13
CA GLU A 181 -2.17 21.61 -0.88
C GLU A 181 -3.07 22.83 -1.10
N GLU A 182 -2.63 23.80 -1.90
CA GLU A 182 -3.42 24.98 -2.25
C GLU A 182 -4.72 24.59 -2.98
N CYS A 183 -4.63 23.67 -3.95
CA CYS A 183 -5.79 23.14 -4.66
C CYS A 183 -6.80 22.47 -3.70
N MET A 184 -6.31 21.68 -2.75
CA MET A 184 -7.17 21.02 -1.75
C MET A 184 -7.81 22.03 -0.79
N LYS A 185 -7.07 23.04 -0.34
CA LYS A 185 -7.59 24.10 0.55
C LYS A 185 -8.65 24.96 -0.15
N ALA A 186 -8.50 25.21 -1.45
CA ALA A 186 -9.48 25.95 -2.25
C ALA A 186 -10.80 25.17 -2.48
N ASN A 187 -10.82 23.84 -2.25
CA ASN A 187 -11.96 22.97 -2.54
C ASN A 187 -12.36 22.08 -1.32
N PRO A 188 -12.73 22.66 -0.16
CA PRO A 188 -12.90 21.93 1.11
C PRO A 188 -14.14 21.04 1.20
N THR A 189 -15.15 21.23 0.33
CA THR A 189 -16.45 20.54 0.39
C THR A 189 -16.55 19.32 -0.54
N CYS A 190 -15.50 19.01 -1.29
CA CYS A 190 -15.61 18.04 -2.37
C CYS A 190 -15.28 16.62 -1.90
N SER A 191 -16.33 15.83 -1.64
CA SER A 191 -16.21 14.39 -1.45
C SER A 191 -15.74 13.72 -2.75
N ASP A 192 -14.53 13.14 -2.72
CA ASP A 192 -13.91 12.28 -3.74
C ASP A 192 -13.61 12.86 -5.15
N CYS A 193 -14.43 13.74 -5.72
CA CYS A 193 -14.35 14.10 -7.14
C CYS A 193 -13.20 15.07 -7.48
N GLN A 194 -12.99 16.13 -6.69
CA GLN A 194 -11.91 17.10 -6.93
C GLN A 194 -10.58 16.76 -6.26
N MET A 195 -10.57 15.95 -5.20
CA MET A 195 -9.28 15.48 -4.65
C MET A 195 -8.51 14.71 -5.72
N LYS A 196 -9.17 13.86 -6.52
CA LYS A 196 -8.53 13.27 -7.71
C LYS A 196 -8.04 14.34 -8.68
N GLN A 197 -8.82 15.40 -8.97
CA GLN A 197 -8.40 16.46 -9.89
C GLN A 197 -7.18 17.26 -9.40
N CYS A 198 -7.06 17.51 -8.09
CA CYS A 198 -5.86 18.10 -7.50
C CYS A 198 -4.68 17.11 -7.51
N LEU A 199 -4.95 15.80 -7.40
CA LEU A 199 -3.94 14.72 -7.36
C LEU A 199 -3.51 14.19 -8.74
N MET A 200 -4.29 14.41 -9.81
CA MET A 200 -4.09 13.86 -11.16
C MET A 200 -2.96 14.51 -11.97
N PRO A 201 -2.60 15.81 -11.83
CA PRO A 201 -1.50 16.42 -12.58
C PRO A 201 -0.12 15.80 -12.28
N PHE A 202 -0.02 14.95 -11.25
CA PHE A 202 1.25 14.41 -10.75
C PHE A 202 1.77 13.16 -11.46
N HIS A 203 1.08 12.66 -12.50
CA HIS A 203 1.61 11.64 -13.39
C HIS A 203 2.32 12.27 -14.60
N GLY A 204 3.44 12.94 -14.35
CA GLY A 204 4.36 13.40 -15.39
C GLY A 204 5.79 13.12 -14.97
N GLY A 205 6.38 12.03 -15.47
CA GLY A 205 7.82 11.79 -15.41
C GLY A 205 8.28 10.55 -14.64
N HIS A 206 7.87 9.36 -15.06
CA HIS A 206 8.69 8.14 -14.95
C HIS A 206 8.62 7.36 -16.26
#